data_AF-A0A4C1TFA3-F1
#
_entry.id   AF-A0A4C1TFA3-F1
#
_cell.length_a   1.000
_cell.length_b   1.000
_cell.length_c   1.000
_cell.angle_alpha   90.00
_cell.angle_beta   90.00
_cell.angle_gamma   90.00
#
_symmetry.space_group_name_H-M   'P 1'
#
loop_
_entity.id
_entity.type
_entity.pdbx_description
1 polymer ?
#
loop_
_entity_poly.entity_id
_entity_poly.type
_entity_poly.pdbx_seq_one_letter_code
_entity_poly.pdbx_strand_id
1 'polypeptide(L)'
;MDLYSHLIPVYDVEPLEKITDAYLDQYLWYEADKRRLFPPWIKPSDTEPPPLLAYKWCQDTVTESAHPIRLYCRYVDRIHLFFRFSAEEGDLIQRYLTEHPDPNNENIVGYNNKSVGCEMPACV
;
A
#
# COMPACT_ATOMS: atom_id res chain seq x y z
N MET A 1 12.08 10.88 19.10
CA MET A 1 12.79 9.65 19.48
C MET A 1 13.76 9.28 18.39
N ASP A 2 14.99 8.94 18.76
CA ASP A 2 16.06 8.58 17.82
C ASP A 2 16.08 7.07 17.55
N LEU A 3 16.01 6.68 16.27
CA LEU A 3 16.07 5.30 15.79
C LEU A 3 17.37 5.00 15.02
N TYR A 4 18.41 5.83 15.17
CA TYR A 4 19.74 5.71 14.54
C TYR A 4 19.76 5.73 12.99
N SER A 5 18.59 5.78 12.34
CA SER A 5 18.40 5.83 10.89
C SER A 5 17.51 7.00 10.48
N HIS A 6 16.51 7.30 11.29
CA HIS A 6 15.59 8.42 11.14
C HIS A 6 15.12 8.87 12.51
N LEU A 7 14.61 10.10 12.58
CA LEU A 7 14.07 10.68 13.81
C LEU A 7 12.55 10.67 13.74
N ILE A 8 11.90 10.22 14.80
CA ILE A 8 10.44 10.30 14.94
C ILE A 8 10.09 11.49 15.85
N PRO A 9 9.23 12.42 15.43
CA PRO A 9 8.77 13.50 16.31
C PRO A 9 7.95 12.92 17.47
N VAL A 10 8.21 13.40 18.69
CA VAL A 10 7.44 13.04 19.89
C VAL A 10 6.79 14.33 20.39
N TYR A 11 5.47 14.32 20.47
CA TYR A 11 4.67 15.48 20.87
C TYR A 11 4.25 15.35 22.34
N ASP A 12 4.50 16.39 23.12
CA ASP A 12 4.07 16.49 24.52
C ASP A 12 2.82 17.37 24.64
N VAL A 13 1.68 16.72 24.90
CA VAL A 13 0.37 17.36 25.09
C VAL A 13 0.00 17.39 26.58
N GLU A 14 -0.78 18.39 27.00
CA GLU A 14 -1.24 18.55 28.38
C GLU A 14 -2.06 17.31 28.85
N PRO A 15 -1.91 16.84 30.10
CA PRO A 15 -2.62 15.65 30.57
C PRO A 15 -4.15 15.75 30.51
N LEU A 16 -4.72 16.94 30.73
CA LEU A 16 -6.17 17.13 30.66
C LEU A 16 -6.69 17.00 29.23
N GLU A 17 -5.97 17.57 28.25
CA GLU A 17 -6.27 17.47 26.82
C GLU A 17 -6.09 16.04 26.30
N LYS A 18 -5.07 15.32 26.78
CA LYS A 18 -4.87 13.89 26.45
C LYS A 18 -6.08 13.02 26.82
N ILE A 19 -6.74 13.31 27.94
CA ILE A 19 -7.93 12.54 28.36
C ILE A 19 -9.10 12.82 27.41
N THR A 20 -9.31 14.08 27.03
CA THR A 20 -10.38 14.46 26.10
C THR A 20 -10.15 13.88 24.71
N ASP A 21 -8.91 13.91 24.23
CA ASP A 21 -8.53 13.38 22.92
C ASP A 21 -8.66 11.86 22.87
N ALA A 22 -8.22 11.16 23.93
CA ALA A 22 -8.37 9.71 24.02
C ALA A 22 -9.84 9.27 24.01
N TYR A 23 -10.71 9.99 24.72
CA TYR A 23 -12.15 9.72 24.69
C TYR A 23 -12.76 10.00 23.32
N LEU A 24 -12.35 11.11 22.68
CA LEU A 24 -12.84 11.49 21.36
C LEU A 24 -12.40 10.48 20.29
N ASP A 25 -11.14 10.06 20.28
CA ASP A 25 -10.61 9.05 19.36
C ASP A 25 -11.40 7.73 19.49
N GLN A 26 -11.62 7.25 20.72
CA GLN A 26 -12.40 6.04 20.95
C GLN A 26 -13.84 6.17 20.44
N TYR A 27 -14.50 7.31 20.68
CA TYR A 27 -15.85 7.55 20.20
C TYR A 27 -15.93 7.61 18.67
N LEU A 28 -14.97 8.30 18.03
CA LEU A 28 -14.91 8.43 16.58
C LEU A 28 -14.71 7.09 15.90
N TRP A 29 -13.79 6.26 16.38
CA TRP A 29 -13.58 4.91 15.83
C TRP A 29 -14.82 4.03 15.97
N TYR A 30 -15.48 4.06 17.12
CA TYR A 30 -16.70 3.29 17.35
C TYR A 30 -17.85 3.68 16.41
N GLU A 31 -18.13 4.98 16.26
CA GLU A 31 -19.17 5.46 15.35
C GLU A 31 -18.78 5.26 13.88
N ALA A 32 -17.49 5.36 13.53
CA ALA A 32 -16.99 5.13 12.18
C ALA A 32 -17.21 3.69 11.72
N ASP A 33 -16.89 2.70 12.56
CA ASP A 33 -17.09 1.28 12.24
C ASP A 33 -18.58 0.93 12.15
N LYS A 34 -19.38 1.43 13.10
CA LYS A 34 -20.85 1.26 13.11
C LYS A 34 -21.51 1.77 11.82
N ARG A 35 -20.98 2.85 11.25
CA ARG A 35 -21.46 3.45 10.00
C ARG A 35 -20.73 2.93 8.76
N ARG A 36 -19.76 2.02 8.92
CA ARG A 36 -18.88 1.52 7.85
C ARG A 36 -18.26 2.66 7.04
N LEU A 37 -17.76 3.69 7.75
CA LEU A 37 -17.17 4.88 7.13
C LEU A 37 -15.93 4.52 6.31
N PHE A 38 -15.10 3.63 6.84
CA PHE A 38 -13.89 3.18 6.17
C PHE A 38 -14.15 1.93 5.33
N PRO A 39 -13.88 1.97 4.01
CA PRO A 39 -13.94 0.78 3.17
C PRO A 39 -12.84 -0.24 3.55
N PRO A 40 -13.05 -1.53 3.25
CA PRO A 40 -12.18 -2.62 3.71
C PRO A 40 -10.76 -2.62 3.13
N TRP A 41 -10.49 -1.83 2.07
CA TRP A 41 -9.16 -1.68 1.48
C TRP A 41 -8.25 -0.72 2.26
N ILE A 42 -8.77 0.01 3.25
CA ILE A 42 -7.98 0.83 4.17
C ILE A 42 -7.49 -0.07 5.31
N LYS A 43 -6.16 -0.14 5.46
CA LYS A 43 -5.45 -0.93 6.47
C LYS A 43 -4.52 0.02 7.26
N PRO A 44 -4.20 -0.27 8.54
CA PRO A 44 -4.54 -1.46 9.32
C PRO A 44 -6.02 -1.51 9.73
N SER A 45 -6.55 -2.72 9.89
CA SER A 45 -7.89 -2.99 10.41
C SER A 45 -7.78 -4.01 11.53
N ASP A 46 -8.60 -3.88 12.57
CA ASP A 46 -8.54 -4.72 13.78
C ASP A 46 -8.78 -6.22 13.53
N THR A 47 -9.31 -6.57 12.36
CA THR A 47 -9.63 -7.95 11.98
C THR A 47 -8.40 -8.79 11.63
N GLU A 48 -7.31 -8.17 11.19
CA GLU A 48 -6.20 -8.88 10.56
C GLU A 48 -4.84 -8.30 10.98
N PRO A 49 -3.96 -9.10 11.59
CA PRO A 49 -2.59 -8.67 11.83
C PRO A 49 -1.80 -8.58 10.51
N PRO A 50 -0.72 -7.78 10.44
CA PRO A 50 0.03 -7.55 9.20
C PRO A 50 0.51 -8.80 8.45
N PRO A 51 0.99 -9.87 9.13
CA PRO A 51 1.37 -11.11 8.45
C PRO A 51 0.18 -11.84 7.79
N LEU A 52 -1.00 -11.79 8.42
CA LEU A 52 -2.22 -12.40 7.86
C LEU A 52 -2.72 -11.61 6.64
N LEU A 53 -2.60 -10.28 6.68
CA LEU A 53 -2.90 -9.42 5.53
C LEU A 53 -2.04 -9.79 4.32
N ALA A 54 -0.72 -9.97 4.53
CA ALA A 54 0.19 -10.40 3.47
C ALA A 54 -0.19 -11.79 2.91
N TYR A 55 -0.59 -12.73 3.78
CA TYR A 55 -1.05 -14.04 3.36
C TYR A 55 -2.31 -13.96 2.48
N LYS A 56 -3.33 -13.18 2.89
CA LYS A 56 -4.56 -12.98 2.10
C LYS A 56 -4.26 -12.33 0.75
N TRP A 57 -3.40 -11.32 0.74
CA TRP A 57 -2.95 -10.67 -0.50
C TRP A 57 -2.29 -11.63 -1.48
N CYS A 58 -1.54 -12.61 -1.00
CA CYS A 58 -0.93 -13.65 -1.84
C CYS A 58 -1.93 -14.74 -2.29
N GLN A 59 -2.97 -15.00 -1.50
CA GLN A 59 -3.95 -16.05 -1.78
C GLN A 59 -5.04 -15.61 -2.76
N ASP A 60 -5.39 -14.32 -2.75
CA ASP A 60 -6.50 -13.76 -3.54
C ASP A 60 -6.19 -13.79 -5.05
N THR A 61 -6.63 -14.88 -5.69
CA THR A 61 -6.37 -15.21 -7.11
C THR A 61 -7.58 -15.00 -8.01
N VAL A 62 -8.79 -14.85 -7.44
CA VAL A 62 -10.05 -14.79 -8.18
C VAL A 62 -10.68 -13.41 -8.01
N THR A 63 -10.31 -12.46 -8.86
CA THR A 63 -10.87 -11.10 -8.86
C THR A 63 -11.47 -10.71 -10.20
N GLU A 64 -12.52 -9.89 -10.12
CA GLU A 64 -13.39 -9.39 -11.18
C GLU A 64 -12.63 -8.99 -12.46
N SER A 65 -13.10 -9.47 -13.62
CA SER A 65 -12.41 -9.27 -14.90
C SER A 65 -12.67 -7.88 -15.54
N ALA A 66 -13.60 -7.08 -14.99
CA ALA A 66 -14.12 -5.87 -15.62
C ALA A 66 -13.15 -4.67 -15.70
N HIS A 67 -12.19 -4.55 -14.77
CA HIS A 67 -11.25 -3.42 -14.72
C HIS A 67 -9.80 -3.90 -14.55
N PRO A 68 -8.78 -3.24 -15.15
CA PRO A 68 -7.39 -3.67 -15.06
C PRO A 68 -6.83 -3.68 -13.63
N ILE A 69 -7.30 -2.79 -12.74
CA ILE A 69 -7.01 -2.83 -11.29
C ILE A 69 -7.77 -3.99 -10.67
N ARG A 70 -7.04 -4.98 -10.13
CA ARG A 70 -7.61 -6.20 -9.56
C ARG A 70 -7.64 -6.21 -8.04
N LEU A 71 -6.58 -5.70 -7.42
CA LEU A 71 -6.48 -5.58 -5.97
C LEU A 71 -5.95 -4.19 -5.62
N TYR A 72 -6.52 -3.62 -4.57
CA TYR A 72 -6.11 -2.34 -4.00
C TYR A 72 -6.06 -2.46 -2.48
N CYS A 73 -4.92 -2.07 -1.89
CA CYS A 73 -4.75 -1.98 -0.45
C CYS A 73 -3.94 -0.73 -0.12
N ARG A 74 -4.41 0.03 0.87
CA ARG A 74 -3.71 1.18 1.43
C ARG A 74 -3.35 0.89 2.88
N TYR A 75 -2.05 0.80 3.19
CA TYR A 75 -1.53 0.64 4.55
C TYR A 75 -0.99 1.98 5.06
N VAL A 76 -1.82 2.76 5.76
CA VAL A 76 -1.54 4.14 6.20
C VAL A 76 -1.08 5.03 5.03
N ASP A 77 0.22 5.07 4.77
CA ASP A 77 0.88 5.86 3.71
C ASP A 77 1.34 5.02 2.51
N ARG A 78 1.35 3.69 2.62
CA ARG A 78 1.81 2.79 1.57
C ARG A 78 0.64 2.30 0.73
N ILE A 79 0.79 2.35 -0.59
CA ILE A 79 -0.24 1.90 -1.52
C ILE A 79 0.29 0.68 -2.28
N HIS A 80 -0.51 -0.39 -2.29
CA HIS A 80 -0.26 -1.61 -3.04
C HIS A 80 -1.37 -1.79 -4.07
N LEU A 81 -1.01 -1.75 -5.35
CA LEU A 81 -1.92 -1.98 -6.48
C LEU A 81 -1.48 -3.22 -7.24
N PHE A 82 -2.44 -4.07 -7.61
CA PHE A 82 -2.21 -5.18 -8.53
C PHE A 82 -2.98 -4.92 -9.83
N PHE A 83 -2.26 -4.86 -10.94
CA PHE A 83 -2.82 -4.70 -12.27
C PHE A 83 -2.71 -5.99 -13.05
N ARG A 84 -3.74 -6.30 -13.83
CA ARG A 84 -3.71 -7.36 -14.84
C ARG A 84 -4.25 -6.80 -16.15
N PHE A 85 -3.32 -6.58 -17.06
CA PHE A 85 -3.57 -6.08 -18.40
C PHE A 85 -3.78 -7.23 -19.39
N SER A 86 -4.68 -7.02 -20.35
CA SER A 86 -4.76 -7.79 -21.58
C SER A 86 -3.80 -7.22 -22.64
N ALA A 87 -3.57 -7.96 -23.73
CA ALA A 87 -2.73 -7.47 -24.83
C ALA A 87 -3.29 -6.21 -25.50
N GLU A 88 -4.61 -6.07 -25.54
CA GLU A 88 -5.30 -4.90 -26.12
C GLU A 88 -5.20 -3.66 -25.22
N GLU A 89 -5.06 -3.85 -23.90
CA GLU A 89 -4.85 -2.75 -22.95
C GLU A 89 -3.39 -2.22 -22.95
N GLY A 90 -2.53 -2.78 -23.80
CA GLY A 90 -1.15 -2.34 -24.03
C GLY A 90 -1.01 -0.93 -24.60
N ASP A 91 -2.11 -0.33 -25.08
CA ASP A 91 -2.20 1.07 -25.51
C ASP A 91 -1.68 2.06 -24.46
N LEU A 92 -1.71 1.70 -23.16
CA LEU A 92 -1.19 2.54 -22.10
C LEU A 92 0.30 2.87 -22.31
N ILE A 93 1.08 1.91 -22.80
CA ILE A 93 2.52 2.09 -23.08
C ILE A 93 2.70 3.09 -24.21
N GLN A 94 1.88 3.00 -25.26
CA GLN A 94 1.96 3.92 -26.40
C GLN A 94 1.59 5.35 -26.00
N ARG A 95 0.56 5.52 -25.15
CA ARG A 95 0.19 6.83 -24.60
C ARG A 95 1.32 7.41 -23.76
N TYR A 96 1.92 6.59 -22.89
CA TYR A 96 3.07 7.00 -22.07
C TYR A 96 4.26 7.44 -22.93
N LEU A 97 4.65 6.68 -23.96
CA LEU A 97 5.75 7.02 -24.85
C LEU A 97 5.46 8.23 -25.76
N THR A 98 4.18 8.54 -25.99
CA THR A 98 3.78 9.75 -26.73
C THR A 98 4.03 11.01 -25.89
N GLU A 99 3.75 10.96 -24.59
CA GLU A 99 4.00 12.07 -23.65
C GLU A 99 5.48 12.16 -23.23
N HIS A 100 6.15 11.02 -23.14
CA HIS A 100 7.56 10.89 -22.76
C HIS A 100 8.33 10.05 -23.81
N PRO A 101 8.75 10.68 -24.93
CA PRO A 101 9.48 9.96 -25.98
C PRO A 101 10.88 9.56 -25.49
N ASP A 102 11.19 8.26 -25.57
CA ASP A 102 12.49 7.69 -25.19
C ASP A 102 13.22 7.12 -26.43
N PRO A 103 13.99 7.95 -27.17
CA PRO A 103 14.72 7.50 -28.36
C PRO A 103 15.97 6.67 -28.03
N ASN A 104 16.46 6.70 -26.79
CA ASN A 104 17.73 6.10 -26.38
C ASN A 104 17.58 4.88 -25.43
N ASN A 105 16.34 4.46 -25.14
CA ASN A 105 16.03 3.40 -24.16
C ASN A 105 16.62 3.67 -22.76
N GLU A 106 16.63 4.93 -22.31
CA GLU A 106 17.20 5.32 -21.02
C GLU A 106 16.32 4.93 -19.83
N ASN A 107 15.03 4.62 -20.07
CA ASN A 107 14.08 4.23 -19.03
C ASN A 107 14.51 3.01 -18.19
N ILE A 108 15.34 2.12 -18.75
CA ILE A 108 15.84 0.94 -18.02
C ILE A 108 16.90 1.28 -16.97
N VAL A 109 17.64 2.38 -17.15
CA VAL A 109 18.79 2.73 -16.29
C VAL A 109 18.32 3.21 -14.92
N GLY A 110 17.20 3.93 -14.87
CA GLY A 110 16.61 4.46 -13.63
C GLY A 110 15.66 3.50 -12.90
N TYR A 111 15.50 2.27 -13.38
CA TYR A 111 14.51 1.34 -12.82
C TYR A 111 15.04 0.63 -11.56
N ASN A 112 14.58 1.06 -10.39
CA ASN A 112 14.97 0.48 -9.11
C ASN A 112 14.40 -0.94 -8.94
N ASN A 113 15.29 -1.94 -8.83
CA ASN A 113 14.93 -3.32 -8.55
C ASN A 113 15.33 -3.76 -7.13
N LYS A 114 14.79 -4.88 -6.66
CA LYS A 114 15.18 -5.47 -5.38
C LYS A 114 16.47 -6.27 -5.56
N SER A 115 17.56 -5.86 -4.92
CA SER A 115 18.86 -6.56 -4.96
C SER A 115 18.90 -7.88 -4.18
N VAL A 116 17.99 -8.06 -3.22
CA VAL A 116 17.95 -9.21 -2.29
C VAL A 116 17.56 -10.54 -2.97
N GLY A 117 17.01 -10.51 -4.19
CA GLY A 117 16.51 -11.71 -4.86
C GLY A 117 17.58 -12.68 -5.38
N CYS A 118 18.85 -12.29 -5.43
CA CYS A 118 19.91 -13.07 -6.07
C CYS A 118 20.80 -13.89 -5.11
N GLU A 119 20.55 -13.82 -3.80
CA GLU A 119 21.36 -14.51 -2.77
C GLU A 119 20.67 -15.74 -2.13
N MET A 120 19.70 -16.34 -2.80
CA MET A 120 19.24 -17.67 -2.41
C MET A 120 20.03 -18.71 -3.21
N PRO A 121 20.93 -19.52 -2.61
CA PRO A 121 21.45 -20.68 -3.30
C PRO A 121 20.24 -21.56 -3.64
N ALA A 122 20.15 -21.94 -4.92
CA ALA A 122 19.18 -22.92 -5.39
C ALA A 122 19.15 -24.08 -4.40
N CYS A 123 17.99 -24.32 -3.78
CA CYS A 123 17.76 -25.53 -3.00
C CYS A 123 17.94 -26.72 -3.96
N VAL A 124 19.07 -27.42 -3.79
CA VAL A 124 19.24 -28.83 -4.16
C VAL A 124 18.71 -29.67 -3.00
#